data_AF-A0A7C5Q0H9-F1
#
_entry.id   AF-A0A7C5Q0H9-F1
#
_cell.length_a   1.000
_cell.length_b   1.000
_cell.length_c   1.000
_cell.angle_alpha   90.00
_cell.angle_beta   90.00
_cell.angle_gamma   90.00
#
_symmetry.space_group_name_H-M   'P 1'
#
loop_
_entity.id
_entity.type
_entity.pdbx_description
1 polymer ?
#
loop_
_entity_poly.entity_id
_entity_poly.type
_entity_poly.pdbx_seq_one_letter_code
_entity_poly.pdbx_strand_id
1 'polypeptide(L)'
;MSPNAGSPFDPVNTFLVQLGNPKGKALQVGGIEARELCGRFGSPLYVYDAEVFRGRLSMVQQALGEKVKVLFAVKSNSNLAVAKTFVDAGAGLEVASAGELFLAQSSGVEASLVQFAGPGKGPEDLQAAVRMGIYSLNAESEAEVDAISEEAERQKKTQGVAIRVNPPQSVGGSRMRMGGGSKKFGVDLERVPALMERIRVDSHLELRGLHIYAGTQCFSAKAWVENAGRLLDWALEMQKTTGIPLPSLNFGGGFGVPYFEGDQPFDLEEAGKGLAEVLAKDPDKERRYFVELGRFLCAPAG
;
A
#
# COMPACT_ATOMS: atom_id res chain seq x y z
N MET A 1 -38.88 -2.53 31.78
CA MET A 1 -37.60 -2.10 31.19
C MET A 1 -36.98 -3.33 30.54
N SER A 2 -37.07 -3.44 29.22
CA SER A 2 -36.43 -4.54 28.49
C SER A 2 -34.91 -4.39 28.60
N PRO A 3 -34.15 -5.45 28.93
CA PRO A 3 -32.70 -5.38 28.91
C PRO A 3 -32.26 -5.19 27.45
N ASN A 4 -31.44 -4.16 27.22
CA ASN A 4 -30.87 -3.82 25.93
C ASN A 4 -30.29 -5.07 25.25
N ALA A 5 -30.84 -5.36 24.08
CA ALA A 5 -30.31 -6.31 23.12
C ALA A 5 -29.03 -5.76 22.49
N GLY A 6 -28.01 -6.61 22.38
CA GLY A 6 -26.77 -6.35 21.66
C GLY A 6 -25.68 -5.74 22.53
N SER A 7 -24.73 -6.56 23.00
CA SER A 7 -23.41 -6.03 23.35
C SER A 7 -22.86 -5.34 22.11
N PRO A 8 -22.52 -4.04 22.14
CA PRO A 8 -21.87 -3.42 21.01
C PRO A 8 -20.52 -4.10 20.77
N PHE A 9 -20.13 -4.18 19.50
CA PHE A 9 -18.83 -4.69 19.10
C PHE A 9 -17.74 -3.82 19.76
N ASP A 10 -17.03 -4.40 20.73
CA ASP A 10 -15.85 -3.79 21.37
C ASP A 10 -14.59 -4.26 20.62
N PRO A 11 -14.05 -3.45 19.69
CA PRO A 11 -12.93 -3.87 18.85
C PRO A 11 -11.66 -4.10 19.66
N VAL A 12 -11.45 -3.34 20.74
CA VAL A 12 -10.24 -3.45 21.58
C VAL A 12 -10.26 -4.74 22.35
N ASN A 13 -11.36 -5.06 23.04
CA ASN A 13 -11.47 -6.32 23.77
C ASN A 13 -11.45 -7.53 22.82
N THR A 14 -12.11 -7.44 21.66
CA THR A 14 -12.06 -8.49 20.63
C THR A 14 -10.62 -8.76 20.19
N PHE A 15 -9.88 -7.70 19.90
CA PHE A 15 -8.49 -7.77 19.50
C PHE A 15 -7.58 -8.35 20.60
N LEU A 16 -7.72 -7.88 21.85
CA LEU A 16 -6.96 -8.43 22.98
C LEU A 16 -7.22 -9.93 23.17
N VAL A 17 -8.49 -10.36 23.10
CA VAL A 17 -8.85 -11.78 23.16
C VAL A 17 -8.18 -12.58 22.04
N GLN A 18 -8.15 -12.06 20.81
CA GLN A 18 -7.45 -12.70 19.68
C GLN A 18 -5.95 -12.84 19.90
N LEU A 19 -5.33 -11.90 20.64
CA LEU A 19 -3.93 -11.99 21.06
C LEU A 19 -3.73 -12.83 22.34
N GLY A 20 -4.73 -13.60 22.77
CA GLY A 20 -4.62 -14.45 23.96
C GLY A 20 -4.76 -13.71 25.29
N ASN A 21 -5.30 -12.48 25.27
CA ASN A 21 -5.50 -11.62 26.45
C ASN A 21 -6.98 -11.49 26.82
N PRO A 22 -7.63 -12.52 27.39
CA PRO A 22 -9.01 -12.41 27.83
C PRO A 22 -9.12 -11.48 29.05
N LYS A 23 -10.30 -10.84 29.16
CA LYS A 23 -10.63 -9.94 30.27
C LYS A 23 -10.38 -10.61 31.63
N GLY A 24 -9.71 -9.88 32.53
CA GLY A 24 -9.40 -10.33 33.89
C GLY A 24 -8.06 -11.06 34.05
N LYS A 25 -7.30 -11.30 32.97
CA LYS A 25 -5.91 -11.76 33.02
C LYS A 25 -4.93 -10.60 32.85
N ALA A 26 -3.66 -10.82 33.23
CA ALA A 26 -2.58 -9.88 32.96
C ALA A 26 -2.36 -9.75 31.44
N LEU A 27 -2.11 -8.52 30.98
CA LEU A 27 -1.80 -8.24 29.57
C LEU A 27 -0.42 -8.83 29.22
N GLN A 28 -0.37 -9.58 28.13
CA GLN A 28 0.80 -10.23 27.56
C GLN A 28 0.98 -9.83 26.09
N VAL A 29 2.23 -9.64 25.66
CA VAL A 29 2.61 -9.41 24.26
C VAL A 29 3.71 -10.41 23.93
N GLY A 30 3.54 -11.21 22.86
CA GLY A 30 4.47 -12.32 22.57
C GLY A 30 4.64 -13.33 23.72
N GLY A 31 3.61 -13.48 24.58
CA GLY A 31 3.66 -14.34 25.76
C GLY A 31 4.38 -13.74 26.98
N ILE A 32 4.83 -12.48 26.93
CA ILE A 32 5.51 -11.80 28.04
C ILE A 32 4.57 -10.79 28.69
N GLU A 33 4.44 -10.78 30.02
CA GLU A 33 3.60 -9.83 30.72
C GLU A 33 4.07 -8.37 30.54
N ALA A 34 3.14 -7.46 30.29
CA ALA A 34 3.43 -6.04 30.10
C ALA A 34 4.17 -5.42 31.29
N ARG A 35 3.92 -5.90 32.52
CA ARG A 35 4.64 -5.45 33.72
C ARG A 35 6.11 -5.84 33.70
N GLU A 36 6.44 -7.02 33.21
CA GLU A 36 7.83 -7.47 33.05
C GLU A 36 8.54 -6.59 32.02
N LEU A 37 7.89 -6.34 30.88
CA LEU A 37 8.43 -5.49 29.82
C LEU A 37 8.68 -4.06 30.32
N CYS A 38 7.72 -3.46 31.04
CA CYS A 38 7.90 -2.15 31.67
C CYS A 38 9.02 -2.15 32.73
N GLY A 39 9.15 -3.24 33.51
CA GLY A 39 10.24 -3.38 34.48
C GLY A 39 11.63 -3.44 33.83
N ARG A 40 11.72 -4.02 32.62
CA ARG A 40 12.96 -4.18 31.87
C ARG A 40 13.35 -2.95 31.05
N PHE A 41 12.37 -2.28 30.43
CA PHE A 41 12.62 -1.23 29.43
C PHE A 41 12.11 0.17 29.83
N GLY A 42 11.41 0.29 30.98
CA GLY A 42 10.80 1.55 31.42
C GLY A 42 9.48 1.84 30.71
N SER A 43 8.89 3.02 30.98
CA SER A 43 7.68 3.52 30.33
C SER A 43 7.77 5.04 30.05
N PRO A 44 7.08 5.57 29.01
CA PRO A 44 6.19 4.87 28.06
C PRO A 44 6.94 3.90 27.15
N LEU A 45 6.28 2.79 26.80
CA LEU A 45 6.86 1.70 26.03
C LEU A 45 5.91 1.29 24.88
N TYR A 46 6.45 1.22 23.67
CA TYR A 46 5.80 0.60 22.52
C TYR A 46 6.38 -0.81 22.35
N VAL A 47 5.52 -1.82 22.37
CA VAL A 47 5.91 -3.22 22.22
C VAL A 47 5.22 -3.78 20.99
N TYR A 48 6.00 -4.32 20.06
CA TYR A 48 5.47 -4.93 18.85
C TYR A 48 5.68 -6.44 18.86
N ASP A 49 4.63 -7.19 18.54
CA ASP A 49 4.70 -8.64 18.34
C ASP A 49 5.01 -8.98 16.88
N ALA A 50 6.20 -9.51 16.63
CA ALA A 50 6.66 -9.86 15.28
C ALA A 50 5.84 -11.01 14.66
N GLU A 51 5.31 -11.94 15.45
CA GLU A 51 4.47 -13.02 14.94
C GLU A 51 3.12 -12.48 14.45
N VAL A 52 2.60 -11.42 15.08
CA VAL A 52 1.38 -10.77 14.61
C VAL A 52 1.61 -10.08 13.26
N PHE A 53 2.76 -9.41 13.06
CA PHE A 53 3.10 -8.86 11.73
C PHE A 53 3.15 -9.96 10.65
N ARG A 54 3.86 -11.07 10.92
CA ARG A 54 3.98 -12.20 9.98
C ARG A 54 2.62 -12.82 9.68
N GLY A 55 1.82 -13.08 10.72
CA GLY A 55 0.48 -13.63 10.59
C GLY A 55 -0.43 -12.73 9.75
N ARG A 56 -0.41 -11.41 9.99
CA ARG A 56 -1.21 -10.45 9.22
C ARG A 56 -0.80 -10.39 7.75
N LEU A 57 0.50 -10.37 7.45
CA LEU A 57 0.97 -10.41 6.07
C LEU A 57 0.53 -11.69 5.37
N SER A 58 0.72 -12.85 6.03
CA SER A 58 0.32 -14.16 5.49
C SER A 58 -1.18 -14.22 5.19
N MET A 59 -2.04 -13.68 6.06
CA MET A 59 -3.48 -13.62 5.81
C MET A 59 -3.81 -12.81 4.54
N VAL A 60 -3.16 -11.67 4.35
CA VAL A 60 -3.36 -10.83 3.15
C VAL A 60 -2.88 -11.54 1.90
N GLN A 61 -1.67 -12.10 1.92
CA GLN A 61 -1.09 -12.81 0.77
C GLN A 61 -1.95 -14.01 0.36
N GLN A 62 -2.46 -14.77 1.32
CA GLN A 62 -3.36 -15.90 1.05
C GLN A 62 -4.68 -15.44 0.45
N ALA A 63 -5.28 -14.38 0.98
CA ALA A 63 -6.57 -13.89 0.49
C ALA A 63 -6.49 -13.24 -0.90
N LEU A 64 -5.47 -12.43 -1.16
CA LEU A 64 -5.31 -11.73 -2.44
C LEU A 64 -4.68 -12.60 -3.54
N GLY A 65 -4.03 -13.70 -3.15
CA GLY A 65 -3.38 -14.65 -4.05
C GLY A 65 -1.97 -14.23 -4.50
N GLU A 66 -1.20 -15.21 -4.98
CA GLU A 66 0.25 -15.07 -5.23
C GLU A 66 0.63 -14.06 -6.32
N LYS A 67 -0.30 -13.77 -7.23
CA LYS A 67 -0.15 -12.78 -8.31
C LYS A 67 -0.08 -11.34 -7.79
N VAL A 68 -0.60 -11.11 -6.59
CA VAL A 68 -0.64 -9.79 -5.96
C VAL A 68 0.50 -9.69 -4.95
N LYS A 69 1.44 -8.79 -5.19
CA LYS A 69 2.51 -8.50 -4.24
C LYS A 69 2.07 -7.45 -3.23
N VAL A 70 2.23 -7.77 -1.96
CA VAL A 70 1.98 -6.82 -0.87
C VAL A 70 3.23 -5.99 -0.64
N LEU A 71 3.07 -4.67 -0.67
CA LEU A 71 4.08 -3.68 -0.30
C LEU A 71 3.73 -3.14 1.07
N PHE A 72 4.65 -3.28 2.03
CA PHE A 72 4.48 -2.66 3.33
C PHE A 72 4.75 -1.15 3.23
N ALA A 73 3.76 -0.34 3.60
CA ALA A 73 3.86 1.11 3.61
C ALA A 73 4.65 1.60 4.83
N VAL A 74 5.92 1.94 4.60
CA VAL A 74 6.92 2.23 5.66
C VAL A 74 6.45 3.37 6.57
N LYS A 75 5.77 4.37 6.02
CA LYS A 75 5.19 5.51 6.76
C LYS A 75 4.27 5.14 7.93
N SER A 76 3.74 3.91 7.97
CA SER A 76 2.94 3.44 9.10
C SER A 76 3.75 2.98 10.30
N ASN A 77 4.99 2.54 10.09
CA ASN A 77 5.95 2.20 11.14
C ASN A 77 7.37 2.15 10.54
N SER A 78 8.10 3.26 10.65
CA SER A 78 9.46 3.41 10.09
C SER A 78 10.55 2.79 10.97
N ASN A 79 10.24 1.72 11.70
CA ASN A 79 11.22 0.94 12.44
C ASN A 79 11.88 -0.12 11.52
N LEU A 80 13.22 -0.13 11.46
CA LEU A 80 13.97 -1.04 10.62
C LEU A 80 13.66 -2.52 10.91
N ALA A 81 13.52 -2.90 12.19
CA ALA A 81 13.21 -4.28 12.56
C ALA A 81 11.81 -4.71 12.09
N VAL A 82 10.84 -3.77 12.06
CA VAL A 82 9.49 -4.01 11.54
C VAL A 82 9.54 -4.20 10.03
N ALA A 83 10.20 -3.30 9.30
CA ALA A 83 10.36 -3.44 7.86
C ALA A 83 11.09 -4.73 7.48
N LYS A 84 12.18 -5.07 8.19
CA LYS A 84 12.89 -6.34 7.99
C LYS A 84 12.00 -7.55 8.25
N THR A 85 11.14 -7.50 9.28
CA THR A 85 10.18 -8.59 9.55
C THR A 85 9.24 -8.84 8.37
N PHE A 86 8.73 -7.79 7.72
CA PHE A 86 7.89 -7.93 6.54
C PHE A 86 8.67 -8.38 5.30
N VAL A 87 9.88 -7.87 5.09
CA VAL A 87 10.75 -8.27 3.97
C VAL A 87 11.16 -9.74 4.07
N ASP A 88 11.58 -10.19 5.25
CA ASP A 88 11.94 -11.60 5.49
C ASP A 88 10.71 -12.54 5.32
N ALA A 89 9.49 -12.00 5.45
CA ALA A 89 8.23 -12.69 5.19
C ALA A 89 7.70 -12.50 3.73
N GLY A 90 8.51 -11.91 2.84
CA GLY A 90 8.23 -11.84 1.40
C GLY A 90 7.42 -10.64 0.93
N ALA A 91 7.26 -9.60 1.75
CA ALA A 91 6.69 -8.32 1.31
C ALA A 91 7.73 -7.45 0.58
N GLY A 92 7.26 -6.63 -0.34
CA GLY A 92 8.01 -5.46 -0.80
C GLY A 92 7.79 -4.25 0.11
N LEU A 93 8.31 -3.09 -0.28
CA LEU A 93 8.15 -1.84 0.48
C LEU A 93 7.57 -0.72 -0.40
N GLU A 94 6.62 0.03 0.17
CA GLU A 94 6.22 1.34 -0.33
C GLU A 94 6.87 2.41 0.55
N VAL A 95 7.57 3.33 -0.10
CA VAL A 95 8.33 4.42 0.53
C VAL A 95 7.86 5.76 -0.03
N ALA A 96 8.09 6.83 0.72
CA ALA A 96 7.69 8.19 0.35
C ALA A 96 8.79 9.24 0.60
N SER A 97 10.01 8.82 0.95
CA SER A 97 11.16 9.73 1.12
C SER A 97 12.50 9.00 0.95
N ALA A 98 13.58 9.76 0.76
CA ALA A 98 14.96 9.28 0.78
C ALA A 98 15.33 8.59 2.11
N GLY A 99 14.79 9.05 3.24
CA GLY A 99 14.97 8.41 4.54
C GLY A 99 14.32 7.03 4.61
N GLU A 100 13.12 6.89 4.04
CA GLU A 100 12.44 5.59 3.94
C GLU A 100 13.11 4.67 2.91
N LEU A 101 13.67 5.21 1.82
CA LEU A 101 14.52 4.45 0.89
C LEU A 101 15.78 3.91 1.58
N PHE A 102 16.44 4.72 2.41
CA PHE A 102 17.59 4.28 3.19
C PHE A 102 17.21 3.13 4.14
N LEU A 103 16.06 3.24 4.80
CA LEU A 103 15.51 2.16 5.61
C LEU A 103 15.21 0.91 4.77
N ALA A 104 14.62 1.07 3.59
CA ALA A 104 14.34 -0.04 2.67
C ALA A 104 15.62 -0.73 2.22
N GLN A 105 16.65 0.01 1.85
CA GLN A 105 17.96 -0.57 1.54
C GLN A 105 18.54 -1.33 2.74
N SER A 106 18.40 -0.77 3.94
CA SER A 106 18.91 -1.37 5.19
C SER A 106 18.15 -2.63 5.61
N SER A 107 16.89 -2.79 5.19
CA SER A 107 16.10 -4.00 5.48
C SER A 107 16.48 -5.19 4.60
N GLY A 108 17.20 -4.95 3.51
CA GLY A 108 17.61 -5.96 2.53
C GLY A 108 16.53 -6.29 1.50
N VAL A 109 15.53 -5.41 1.31
CA VAL A 109 14.51 -5.62 0.28
C VAL A 109 15.12 -5.57 -1.11
N GLU A 110 14.64 -6.42 -2.01
CA GLU A 110 14.96 -6.35 -3.43
C GLU A 110 14.41 -5.05 -4.03
N ALA A 111 15.25 -4.31 -4.77
CA ALA A 111 14.84 -3.03 -5.38
C ALA A 111 13.63 -3.19 -6.33
N SER A 112 13.48 -4.36 -6.95
CA SER A 112 12.34 -4.73 -7.82
C SER A 112 11.00 -4.91 -7.07
N LEU A 113 11.02 -4.81 -5.75
CA LEU A 113 9.88 -4.83 -4.83
C LEU A 113 9.75 -3.52 -4.04
N VAL A 114 10.43 -2.45 -4.45
CA VAL A 114 10.29 -1.12 -3.86
C VAL A 114 9.55 -0.19 -4.81
N GLN A 115 8.50 0.46 -4.33
CA GLN A 115 7.83 1.54 -5.05
C GLN A 115 7.85 2.82 -4.22
N PHE A 116 8.07 3.95 -4.89
CA PHE A 116 8.10 5.25 -4.25
C PHE A 116 6.81 6.01 -4.59
N ALA A 117 5.99 6.28 -3.58
CA ALA A 117 4.77 7.04 -3.71
C ALA A 117 4.87 8.42 -3.04
N GLY A 118 3.81 9.22 -3.17
CA GLY A 118 3.71 10.54 -2.55
C GLY A 118 4.11 11.67 -3.51
N PRO A 119 3.42 12.82 -3.44
CA PRO A 119 3.69 13.98 -4.29
C PRO A 119 4.84 14.81 -3.75
N GLY A 120 5.44 15.61 -4.64
CA GLY A 120 6.45 16.59 -4.27
C GLY A 120 7.82 15.96 -4.00
N LYS A 121 8.17 14.90 -4.74
CA LYS A 121 9.47 14.22 -4.62
C LYS A 121 10.60 15.22 -4.86
N GLY A 122 11.46 15.40 -3.86
CA GLY A 122 12.57 16.34 -3.93
C GLY A 122 13.79 15.78 -4.67
N PRO A 123 14.81 16.62 -4.95
CA PRO A 123 16.04 16.17 -5.60
C PRO A 123 16.74 15.01 -4.88
N GLU A 124 16.74 15.00 -3.54
CA GLU A 124 17.33 13.92 -2.74
C GLU A 124 16.55 12.59 -2.90
N ASP A 125 15.22 12.67 -2.96
CA ASP A 125 14.35 11.51 -3.17
C ASP A 125 14.60 10.88 -4.53
N LEU A 126 14.60 11.69 -5.59
CA LEU A 126 14.82 11.25 -6.97
C LEU A 126 16.23 10.66 -7.12
N GLN A 127 17.24 11.33 -6.56
CA GLN A 127 18.61 10.83 -6.60
C GLN A 127 18.73 9.47 -5.91
N ALA A 128 18.16 9.31 -4.73
CA ALA A 128 18.21 8.05 -3.99
C ALA A 128 17.45 6.92 -4.71
N ALA A 129 16.25 7.22 -5.23
CA ALA A 129 15.42 6.25 -5.95
C ALA A 129 16.09 5.73 -7.23
N VAL A 130 16.59 6.64 -8.07
CA VAL A 130 17.30 6.30 -9.32
C VAL A 130 18.62 5.57 -9.02
N ARG A 131 19.32 5.97 -7.96
CA ARG A 131 20.55 5.29 -7.53
C ARG A 131 20.28 3.86 -7.10
N MET A 132 19.23 3.63 -6.32
CA MET A 132 18.82 2.30 -5.88
C MET A 132 18.26 1.45 -7.03
N GLY A 133 17.68 2.07 -8.06
CA GLY A 133 17.07 1.36 -9.18
C GLY A 133 15.79 0.65 -8.75
N ILE A 134 14.95 1.35 -7.98
CA ILE A 134 13.67 0.81 -7.49
C ILE A 134 12.71 0.51 -8.65
N TYR A 135 11.73 -0.36 -8.41
CA TYR A 135 10.78 -0.80 -9.42
C TYR A 135 10.06 0.37 -10.10
N SER A 136 9.50 1.30 -9.30
CA SER A 136 8.83 2.48 -9.83
C SER A 136 8.91 3.69 -8.90
N LEU A 137 9.09 4.87 -9.52
CA LEU A 137 8.63 6.14 -8.97
C LEU A 137 7.19 6.35 -9.46
N ASN A 138 6.24 6.44 -8.53
CA ASN A 138 4.83 6.65 -8.87
C ASN A 138 4.61 8.17 -9.04
N ALA A 139 4.68 8.64 -10.28
CA ALA A 139 4.59 10.05 -10.63
C ALA A 139 3.20 10.61 -10.36
N GLU A 140 3.17 11.80 -9.75
CA GLU A 140 1.94 12.46 -9.30
C GLU A 140 1.56 13.64 -10.21
N SER A 141 2.45 14.03 -11.14
CA SER A 141 2.23 15.10 -12.12
C SER A 141 3.15 14.89 -13.33
N GLU A 142 2.90 15.59 -14.44
CA GLU A 142 3.84 15.59 -15.55
C GLU A 142 5.20 16.19 -15.18
N ALA A 143 5.22 17.21 -14.33
CA ALA A 143 6.45 17.84 -13.87
C ALA A 143 7.33 16.86 -13.07
N GLU A 144 6.73 15.92 -12.32
CA GLU A 144 7.49 14.85 -11.69
C GLU A 144 8.07 13.87 -12.71
N VAL A 145 7.37 13.57 -13.81
CA VAL A 145 7.93 12.73 -14.88
C VAL A 145 9.16 13.39 -15.50
N ASP A 146 9.09 14.70 -15.77
CA ASP A 146 10.22 15.47 -16.29
C ASP A 146 11.41 15.44 -15.31
N ALA A 147 11.16 15.69 -14.02
CA ALA A 147 12.22 15.64 -13.00
C ALA A 147 12.84 14.23 -12.82
N ILE A 148 12.05 13.17 -12.95
CA ILE A 148 12.56 11.80 -12.90
C ILE A 148 13.45 11.52 -14.13
N SER A 149 13.05 11.98 -15.31
CA SER A 149 13.85 11.82 -16.54
C SER A 149 15.20 12.52 -16.43
N GLU A 150 15.21 13.79 -16.03
CA GLU A 150 16.43 14.59 -15.83
C GLU A 150 17.40 13.91 -14.85
N GLU A 151 16.89 13.37 -13.74
CA GLU A 151 17.71 12.68 -12.76
C GLU A 151 18.21 11.31 -13.26
N ALA A 152 17.39 10.56 -14.00
CA ALA A 152 17.78 9.31 -14.63
C ALA A 152 18.86 9.52 -15.71
N GLU A 153 18.72 10.56 -16.53
CA GLU A 153 19.73 11.01 -17.49
C GLU A 153 21.04 11.36 -16.79
N ARG A 154 20.99 12.19 -15.74
CA ARG A 154 22.16 12.60 -14.96
C ARG A 154 22.92 11.40 -14.37
N GLN A 155 22.20 10.36 -13.96
CA GLN A 155 22.79 9.12 -13.46
C GLN A 155 23.12 8.09 -14.56
N LYS A 156 22.81 8.37 -15.83
CA LYS A 156 22.96 7.46 -16.98
C LYS A 156 22.26 6.12 -16.76
N LYS A 157 21.03 6.18 -16.24
CA LYS A 157 20.18 5.02 -15.98
C LYS A 157 18.85 5.14 -16.71
N THR A 158 18.13 4.03 -16.75
CA THR A 158 16.70 4.00 -17.10
C THR A 158 15.92 3.71 -15.82
N GLN A 159 14.97 4.58 -15.47
CA GLN A 159 14.17 4.46 -14.26
C GLN A 159 12.73 4.06 -14.58
N GLY A 160 12.22 3.06 -13.86
CA GLY A 160 10.81 2.69 -13.93
C GLY A 160 9.92 3.81 -13.36
N VAL A 161 8.85 4.16 -14.08
CA VAL A 161 7.85 5.15 -13.67
C VAL A 161 6.46 4.54 -13.79
N ALA A 162 5.65 4.66 -12.74
CA ALA A 162 4.21 4.42 -12.83
C ALA A 162 3.47 5.76 -12.71
N ILE A 163 2.28 5.87 -13.30
CA ILE A 163 1.47 7.09 -13.20
C ILE A 163 0.41 6.88 -12.13
N ARG A 164 0.39 7.74 -11.11
CA ARG A 164 -0.74 7.75 -10.16
C ARG A 164 -1.92 8.47 -10.81
N VAL A 165 -3.03 7.77 -10.95
CA VAL A 165 -4.23 8.28 -11.60
C VAL A 165 -5.14 8.95 -10.58
N ASN A 166 -5.57 10.18 -10.87
CA ASN A 166 -6.64 10.87 -10.17
C ASN A 166 -7.98 10.55 -10.84
N PRO A 167 -8.88 9.79 -10.18
CA PRO A 167 -10.16 9.44 -10.77
C PRO A 167 -11.13 10.64 -10.77
N PRO A 168 -11.98 10.79 -11.82
CA PRO A 168 -12.87 11.95 -11.98
C PRO A 168 -13.97 12.05 -10.90
N GLN A 169 -14.28 10.95 -10.21
CA GLN A 169 -15.22 10.92 -9.09
C GLN A 169 -14.56 10.35 -7.84
N SER A 170 -14.90 10.89 -6.67
CA SER A 170 -14.49 10.30 -5.39
C SER A 170 -15.10 8.90 -5.31
N VAL A 171 -14.26 7.87 -5.31
CA VAL A 171 -14.78 6.52 -5.12
C VAL A 171 -15.19 6.34 -3.66
N GLY A 172 -16.42 5.84 -3.45
CA GLY A 172 -17.01 5.67 -2.12
C GLY A 172 -16.24 4.71 -1.22
N GLY A 173 -16.65 4.62 0.05
CA GLY A 173 -16.14 3.63 1.02
C GLY A 173 -15.06 4.13 2.00
N SER A 174 -14.41 5.26 1.73
CA SER A 174 -13.46 5.91 2.66
C SER A 174 -14.11 7.08 3.41
N ARG A 175 -13.89 7.17 4.74
CA ARG A 175 -14.29 8.34 5.55
C ARG A 175 -13.54 9.62 5.15
N MET A 176 -12.38 9.51 4.47
CA MET A 176 -11.63 10.63 3.90
C MET A 176 -11.52 10.51 2.37
N ARG A 177 -12.09 11.46 1.64
CA ARG A 177 -12.18 11.42 0.16
C ARG A 177 -10.97 12.09 -0.49
N MET A 178 -10.16 11.32 -1.22
CA MET A 178 -8.99 11.88 -1.94
C MET A 178 -9.13 11.98 -3.46
N GLY A 179 -10.26 11.59 -4.10
CA GLY A 179 -10.52 11.77 -5.57
C GLY A 179 -11.61 12.81 -5.93
N GLY A 180 -11.58 13.38 -7.14
CA GLY A 180 -12.56 14.35 -7.72
C GLY A 180 -12.30 15.86 -7.48
N GLY A 181 -12.02 16.64 -8.53
CA GLY A 181 -11.69 18.09 -8.50
C GLY A 181 -10.19 18.40 -8.63
N SER A 182 -9.77 19.68 -8.57
CA SER A 182 -8.34 20.03 -8.52
C SER A 182 -7.72 19.52 -7.22
N LYS A 183 -6.74 18.62 -7.33
CA LYS A 183 -6.16 17.93 -6.17
C LYS A 183 -4.65 17.89 -6.21
N LYS A 184 -4.08 17.66 -5.03
CA LYS A 184 -2.63 17.56 -4.80
C LYS A 184 -2.02 16.25 -5.27
N PHE A 185 -2.83 15.28 -5.72
CA PHE A 185 -2.41 13.91 -5.98
C PHE A 185 -2.88 13.42 -7.33
N GLY A 186 -1.98 12.76 -8.04
CA GLY A 186 -2.22 12.08 -9.30
C GLY A 186 -2.44 12.98 -10.51
N VAL A 187 -2.31 12.36 -11.67
CA VAL A 187 -2.61 12.92 -12.99
C VAL A 187 -4.06 12.63 -13.33
N ASP A 188 -4.78 13.64 -13.81
CA ASP A 188 -6.16 13.46 -14.26
C ASP A 188 -6.24 12.41 -15.38
N LEU A 189 -7.21 11.51 -15.28
CA LEU A 189 -7.32 10.32 -16.14
C LEU A 189 -7.20 10.62 -17.64
N GLU A 190 -7.79 11.73 -18.09
CA GLU A 190 -7.76 12.21 -19.48
C GLU A 190 -6.36 12.60 -20.00
N ARG A 191 -5.44 12.96 -19.10
CA ARG A 191 -4.07 13.38 -19.44
C ARG A 191 -3.10 12.20 -19.46
N VAL A 192 -3.47 11.08 -18.85
CA VAL A 192 -2.62 9.88 -18.72
C VAL A 192 -2.16 9.32 -20.08
N PRO A 193 -3.01 9.18 -21.12
CA PRO A 193 -2.55 8.65 -22.41
C PRO A 193 -1.41 9.47 -23.04
N ALA A 194 -1.52 10.80 -23.01
CA ALA A 194 -0.47 11.67 -23.53
C ALA A 194 0.82 11.57 -22.72
N LEU A 195 0.71 11.40 -21.40
CA LEU A 195 1.87 11.19 -20.53
C LEU A 195 2.53 9.82 -20.75
N MET A 196 1.75 8.76 -21.00
CA MET A 196 2.28 7.44 -21.36
C MET A 196 3.13 7.50 -22.63
N GLU A 197 2.67 8.23 -23.66
CA GLU A 197 3.44 8.42 -24.89
C GLU A 197 4.76 9.15 -24.64
N ARG A 198 4.74 10.20 -23.81
CA ARG A 198 5.96 10.92 -23.40
C ARG A 198 6.96 9.99 -22.71
N ILE A 199 6.51 9.20 -21.74
CA ILE A 199 7.36 8.25 -21.02
C ILE A 199 7.92 7.19 -21.99
N ARG A 200 7.12 6.71 -22.94
CA ARG A 200 7.51 5.67 -23.89
C ARG A 200 8.66 6.09 -24.82
N VAL A 201 8.69 7.36 -25.23
CA VAL A 201 9.72 7.86 -26.17
C VAL A 201 10.98 8.39 -25.46
N ASP A 202 10.95 8.47 -24.14
CA ASP A 202 12.08 8.89 -23.31
C ASP A 202 13.04 7.72 -23.08
N SER A 203 14.32 7.88 -23.44
CA SER A 203 15.34 6.83 -23.31
C SER A 203 15.77 6.55 -21.86
N HIS A 204 15.42 7.42 -20.92
CA HIS A 204 15.77 7.34 -19.51
C HIS A 204 14.62 6.87 -18.64
N LEU A 205 13.43 6.66 -19.20
CA LEU A 205 12.27 6.17 -18.47
C LEU A 205 11.77 4.83 -19.00
N GLU A 206 11.14 4.06 -18.13
CA GLU A 206 10.40 2.86 -18.49
C GLU A 206 9.01 2.91 -17.85
N LEU A 207 7.96 2.90 -18.67
CA LEU A 207 6.59 2.88 -18.16
C LEU A 207 6.30 1.54 -17.48
N ARG A 208 6.06 1.57 -16.17
CA ARG A 208 5.76 0.40 -15.35
C ARG A 208 4.28 0.11 -15.22
N GLY A 209 3.41 1.12 -15.25
CA GLY A 209 2.01 0.89 -14.94
C GLY A 209 1.23 2.09 -14.46
N LEU A 210 0.07 1.78 -13.89
CA LEU A 210 -0.80 2.74 -13.23
C LEU A 210 -0.91 2.43 -11.74
N HIS A 211 -1.07 3.49 -10.95
CA HIS A 211 -1.32 3.43 -9.51
C HIS A 211 -2.63 4.15 -9.19
N ILE A 212 -3.43 3.61 -8.27
CA ILE A 212 -4.56 4.31 -7.68
C ILE A 212 -4.47 4.24 -6.15
N TYR A 213 -4.89 5.30 -5.47
CA TYR A 213 -5.11 5.26 -4.03
C TYR A 213 -6.43 5.96 -3.71
N ALA A 214 -7.45 5.16 -3.40
CA ALA A 214 -8.82 5.64 -3.23
C ALA A 214 -9.09 6.30 -1.87
N GLY A 215 -8.30 5.97 -0.83
CA GLY A 215 -8.48 6.54 0.50
C GLY A 215 -7.82 5.72 1.61
N THR A 216 -8.09 6.11 2.86
CA THR A 216 -7.60 5.45 4.08
C THR A 216 -8.79 5.06 4.96
N GLN A 217 -8.65 4.02 5.79
CA GLN A 217 -9.75 3.49 6.61
C GLN A 217 -10.98 3.14 5.76
N CYS A 218 -10.75 2.46 4.63
CA CYS A 218 -11.80 1.82 3.85
C CYS A 218 -12.23 0.55 4.58
N PHE A 219 -13.48 0.50 5.03
CA PHE A 219 -14.06 -0.68 5.67
C PHE A 219 -14.86 -1.55 4.68
N SER A 220 -15.12 -1.07 3.47
CA SER A 220 -15.88 -1.80 2.45
C SER A 220 -14.95 -2.48 1.47
N ALA A 221 -14.84 -3.81 1.58
CA ALA A 221 -14.11 -4.63 0.62
C ALA A 221 -14.69 -4.50 -0.80
N LYS A 222 -16.02 -4.55 -0.94
CA LYS A 222 -16.71 -4.26 -2.20
C LYS A 222 -16.27 -2.94 -2.85
N ALA A 223 -16.27 -1.84 -2.11
CA ALA A 223 -15.86 -0.54 -2.66
C ALA A 223 -14.37 -0.53 -3.08
N TRP A 224 -13.52 -1.24 -2.37
CA TRP A 224 -12.12 -1.41 -2.76
C TRP A 224 -11.98 -2.26 -4.04
N VAL A 225 -12.70 -3.37 -4.16
CA VAL A 225 -12.72 -4.20 -5.38
C VAL A 225 -13.25 -3.42 -6.59
N GLU A 226 -14.28 -2.60 -6.41
CA GLU A 226 -14.79 -1.70 -7.47
C GLU A 226 -13.71 -0.72 -7.97
N ASN A 227 -12.84 -0.23 -7.08
CA ASN A 227 -11.70 0.60 -7.47
C ASN A 227 -10.66 -0.19 -8.27
N ALA A 228 -10.32 -1.39 -7.81
CA ALA A 228 -9.38 -2.26 -8.50
C ALA A 228 -9.87 -2.60 -9.92
N GLY A 229 -11.17 -2.90 -10.06
CA GLY A 229 -11.82 -3.12 -11.35
C GLY A 229 -11.73 -1.91 -12.27
N ARG A 230 -12.01 -0.70 -11.77
CA ARG A 230 -11.88 0.54 -12.56
C ARG A 230 -10.45 0.79 -13.04
N LEU A 231 -9.46 0.55 -12.18
CA LEU A 231 -8.06 0.69 -12.58
C LEU A 231 -7.70 -0.26 -13.72
N LEU A 232 -8.15 -1.52 -13.63
CA LEU A 232 -7.96 -2.49 -14.71
C LEU A 232 -8.68 -2.04 -15.99
N ASP A 233 -9.94 -1.63 -15.92
CA ASP A 233 -10.70 -1.15 -17.08
C ASP A 233 -10.00 0.03 -17.77
N TRP A 234 -9.48 1.00 -17.01
CA TRP A 234 -8.70 2.11 -17.55
C TRP A 234 -7.40 1.64 -18.19
N ALA A 235 -6.67 0.72 -17.55
CA ALA A 235 -5.46 0.17 -18.11
C ALA A 235 -5.71 -0.51 -19.45
N LEU A 236 -6.76 -1.33 -19.55
CA LEU A 236 -7.11 -2.04 -20.78
C LEU A 236 -7.54 -1.07 -21.89
N GLU A 237 -8.34 -0.05 -21.59
CA GLU A 237 -8.73 0.95 -22.59
C GLU A 237 -7.53 1.80 -23.04
N MET A 238 -6.62 2.17 -22.12
CA MET A 238 -5.39 2.88 -22.46
C MET A 238 -4.47 2.03 -23.34
N GLN A 239 -4.28 0.74 -23.02
CA GLN A 239 -3.49 -0.17 -23.86
C GLN A 239 -4.11 -0.33 -25.24
N LYS A 240 -5.44 -0.45 -25.33
CA LYS A 240 -6.15 -0.57 -26.60
C LYS A 240 -6.03 0.69 -27.47
N THR A 241 -6.08 1.87 -26.86
CA THR A 241 -6.05 3.16 -27.59
C THR A 241 -4.64 3.61 -27.96
N THR A 242 -3.64 3.35 -27.10
CA THR A 242 -2.25 3.79 -27.30
C THR A 242 -1.33 2.70 -27.87
N GLY A 243 -1.69 1.42 -27.68
CA GLY A 243 -0.81 0.28 -27.99
C GLY A 243 0.37 0.11 -27.01
N ILE A 244 0.46 0.94 -25.96
CA ILE A 244 1.57 0.92 -25.00
C ILE A 244 1.28 -0.11 -23.90
N PRO A 245 2.19 -1.06 -23.60
CA PRO A 245 1.99 -2.02 -22.53
C PRO A 245 2.03 -1.34 -21.15
N LEU A 246 1.29 -1.91 -20.19
CA LEU A 246 1.29 -1.50 -18.79
C LEU A 246 1.68 -2.70 -17.91
N PRO A 247 2.97 -2.98 -17.69
CA PRO A 247 3.45 -4.21 -17.04
C PRO A 247 2.94 -4.45 -15.60
N SER A 248 2.39 -3.42 -14.95
CA SER A 248 1.83 -3.55 -13.62
C SER A 248 0.65 -2.63 -13.33
N LEU A 249 -0.15 -3.04 -12.35
CA LEU A 249 -1.16 -2.20 -11.70
C LEU A 249 -0.96 -2.24 -10.20
N ASN A 250 -1.02 -1.08 -9.57
CA ASN A 250 -0.99 -0.96 -8.12
C ASN A 250 -2.34 -0.42 -7.63
N PHE A 251 -3.07 -1.25 -6.90
CA PHE A 251 -4.41 -0.95 -6.40
C PHE A 251 -4.41 -0.06 -5.14
N GLY A 252 -3.21 0.35 -4.71
CA GLY A 252 -3.01 1.12 -3.50
C GLY A 252 -3.41 0.33 -2.27
N GLY A 253 -3.97 1.03 -1.29
CA GLY A 253 -4.16 0.49 0.03
C GLY A 253 -5.41 0.98 0.73
N GLY A 254 -5.24 1.22 2.03
CA GLY A 254 -6.23 1.91 2.84
C GLY A 254 -7.20 0.99 3.58
N PHE A 255 -6.94 -0.31 3.66
CA PHE A 255 -7.77 -1.25 4.41
C PHE A 255 -7.94 -0.77 5.86
N GLY A 256 -9.19 -0.74 6.31
CA GLY A 256 -9.58 -0.23 7.61
C GLY A 256 -9.27 -1.22 8.73
N VAL A 257 -8.81 -0.67 9.84
CA VAL A 257 -8.71 -1.37 11.13
C VAL A 257 -9.75 -0.77 12.07
N PRO A 258 -10.59 -1.57 12.73
CA PRO A 258 -11.59 -1.06 13.65
C PRO A 258 -10.91 -0.59 14.94
N TYR A 259 -11.05 0.69 15.27
CA TYR A 259 -10.55 1.27 16.53
C TYR A 259 -11.67 1.63 17.49
N PHE A 260 -12.83 2.00 16.94
CA PHE A 260 -13.95 2.52 17.72
C PHE A 260 -15.17 1.60 17.61
N GLU A 261 -16.04 1.71 18.61
CA GLU A 261 -17.34 1.07 18.59
C GLU A 261 -18.12 1.44 17.31
N GLY A 262 -18.66 0.43 16.62
CA GLY A 262 -19.37 0.59 15.35
C GLY A 262 -18.48 0.53 14.10
N ASP A 263 -17.15 0.62 14.22
CA ASP A 263 -16.26 0.28 13.11
C ASP A 263 -16.42 -1.22 12.77
N GLN A 264 -16.47 -1.54 11.48
CA GLN A 264 -16.54 -2.92 11.00
C GLN A 264 -15.15 -3.38 10.57
N PRO A 265 -14.77 -4.66 10.81
CA PRO A 265 -13.54 -5.19 10.24
C PRO A 265 -13.62 -5.17 8.71
N PHE A 266 -12.50 -4.89 8.05
CA PHE A 266 -12.41 -5.04 6.60
C PHE A 266 -12.50 -6.53 6.22
N ASP A 267 -13.45 -6.88 5.35
CA ASP A 267 -13.66 -8.25 4.90
C ASP A 267 -12.60 -8.65 3.85
N LEU A 268 -11.52 -9.24 4.34
CA LEU A 268 -10.40 -9.65 3.52
C LEU A 268 -10.76 -10.82 2.58
N GLU A 269 -11.71 -11.68 2.96
CA GLU A 269 -12.17 -12.79 2.12
C GLU A 269 -13.00 -12.28 0.94
N GLU A 270 -13.93 -11.35 1.19
CA GLU A 270 -14.69 -10.67 0.14
C GLU A 270 -13.74 -9.92 -0.82
N ALA A 271 -12.75 -9.21 -0.28
CA ALA A 271 -11.75 -8.51 -1.08
C ALA A 271 -10.95 -9.46 -1.98
N GLY A 272 -10.52 -10.60 -1.45
CA GLY A 272 -9.78 -11.62 -2.18
C GLY A 272 -10.58 -12.23 -3.33
N LYS A 273 -11.82 -12.66 -3.06
CA LYS A 273 -12.72 -13.22 -4.09
C LYS A 273 -13.02 -12.21 -5.18
N GLY A 274 -13.40 -11.00 -4.80
CA GLY A 274 -13.73 -9.94 -5.75
C GLY A 274 -12.52 -9.52 -6.59
N LEU A 275 -11.34 -9.44 -6.00
CA LEU A 275 -10.11 -9.15 -6.75
C LEU A 275 -9.79 -10.28 -7.73
N ALA A 276 -9.93 -11.56 -7.33
CA ALA A 276 -9.70 -12.68 -8.24
C ALA A 276 -10.61 -12.61 -9.48
N GLU A 277 -11.88 -12.22 -9.32
CA GLU A 277 -12.80 -11.99 -10.43
C GLU A 277 -12.37 -10.81 -11.33
N VAL A 278 -11.82 -9.74 -10.74
CA VAL A 278 -11.24 -8.62 -11.50
C VAL A 278 -10.04 -9.10 -12.32
N LEU A 279 -9.07 -9.78 -11.68
CA LEU A 279 -7.84 -10.25 -12.33
C LEU A 279 -8.10 -11.32 -13.39
N ALA A 280 -9.18 -12.09 -13.28
CA ALA A 280 -9.58 -13.06 -14.29
C ALA A 280 -9.94 -12.41 -15.64
N LYS A 281 -10.37 -11.13 -15.62
CA LYS A 281 -10.70 -10.35 -16.82
C LYS A 281 -9.46 -9.79 -17.53
N ASP A 282 -8.30 -9.78 -16.88
CA ASP A 282 -7.08 -9.27 -17.50
C ASP A 282 -6.55 -10.27 -18.54
N PRO A 283 -6.48 -9.89 -19.83
CA PRO A 283 -5.88 -10.74 -20.85
C PRO A 283 -4.36 -10.89 -20.67
N ASP A 284 -3.69 -9.94 -20.01
CA ASP A 284 -2.24 -9.98 -19.78
C ASP A 284 -1.92 -10.91 -18.60
N LYS A 285 -1.31 -12.05 -18.90
CA LYS A 285 -0.96 -13.07 -17.90
C LYS A 285 0.35 -12.78 -17.18
N GLU A 286 1.18 -11.90 -17.73
CA GLU A 286 2.48 -11.51 -17.19
C GLU A 286 2.39 -10.24 -16.33
N ARG A 287 1.24 -9.54 -16.36
CA ARG A 287 1.04 -8.33 -15.55
C ARG A 287 1.24 -8.60 -14.06
N ARG A 288 2.03 -7.73 -13.43
CA ARG A 288 2.25 -7.73 -11.97
C ARG A 288 1.20 -6.87 -11.28
N TYR A 289 0.70 -7.34 -10.13
CA TYR A 289 -0.26 -6.59 -9.33
C TYR A 289 0.32 -6.27 -7.97
N PHE A 290 0.01 -5.08 -7.45
CA PHE A 290 0.49 -4.61 -6.16
C PHE A 290 -0.62 -4.05 -5.30
N VAL A 291 -0.45 -4.20 -3.99
CA VAL A 291 -1.27 -3.59 -2.94
C VAL A 291 -0.35 -3.01 -1.87
N GLU A 292 -0.67 -1.83 -1.36
CA GLU A 292 0.14 -1.07 -0.40
C GLU A 292 -0.56 -1.03 0.96
N LEU A 293 -0.08 -1.79 1.95
CA LEU A 293 -0.71 -1.82 3.27
C LEU A 293 0.26 -1.35 4.35
N GLY A 294 -0.20 -0.41 5.17
CA GLY A 294 0.52 0.04 6.37
C GLY A 294 -0.25 -0.30 7.62
N ARG A 295 -1.23 0.54 7.95
CA ARG A 295 -2.10 0.41 9.12
C ARG A 295 -2.69 -0.99 9.30
N PHE A 296 -3.21 -1.59 8.23
CA PHE A 296 -3.84 -2.92 8.30
C PHE A 296 -2.87 -4.03 8.72
N LEU A 297 -1.59 -3.90 8.33
CA LEU A 297 -0.54 -4.83 8.73
C LEU A 297 -0.01 -4.50 10.13
N CYS A 298 0.16 -3.22 10.45
CA CYS A 298 0.88 -2.81 11.65
C CYS A 298 0.03 -2.66 12.91
N ALA A 299 -1.16 -2.07 12.80
CA ALA A 299 -1.95 -1.68 13.96
C ALA A 299 -2.26 -2.85 14.93
N PRO A 300 -2.49 -4.09 14.47
CA PRO A 300 -2.76 -5.21 15.36
C PRO A 300 -1.52 -5.74 16.11
N ALA A 301 -0.31 -5.22 15.89
CA ALA A 301 0.88 -5.80 16.50
C ALA A 301 1.38 -5.05 17.75
N GLY A 302 0.89 -3.82 18.00
CA GLY A 302 1.35 -2.96 19.09
C GLY A 302 1.05 -1.48 18.88
#